data_AF-A0A4Y7JTX6-F1
#
_entry.id   AF-A0A4Y7JTX6-F1
#
_cell.length_a   1.000
_cell.length_b   1.000
_cell.length_c   1.000
_cell.angle_alpha   90.00
_cell.angle_beta   90.00
_cell.angle_gamma   90.00
#
_symmetry.space_group_name_H-M   'P 1'
#
loop_
_entity.id
_entity.type
_entity.pdbx_description
1 polymer ?
#
loop_
_entity_poly.entity_id
_entity_poly.type
_entity_poly.pdbx_seq_one_letter_code
_entity_poly.pdbx_strand_id
1 'polypeptide(L)'
;MLAWKMSAAKMGYFTRDECRNGLAALEAKNGQRDVEKESICELLDMLLGSWYPAQVGKLVEYLKFQTDYKVICKDQWMGFYRFCTKVSFPDMTNYDADNGFYSLIIDNFVDWMKEGKN
;
A
#
# COMPACT_ATOMS: atom_id res chain seq x y z
N MET A 1 1.84 -10.12 -15.05
CA MET A 1 2.72 -9.55 -16.09
C MET A 1 3.62 -8.41 -15.56
N LEU A 2 3.79 -8.26 -14.24
CA LEU A 2 4.62 -7.19 -13.62
C LEU A 2 6.10 -7.56 -13.43
N ALA A 3 6.44 -8.85 -13.31
CA ALA A 3 7.78 -9.30 -12.97
C ALA A 3 8.87 -8.90 -14.01
N TRP A 4 8.51 -8.85 -15.30
CA TRP A 4 9.45 -8.42 -16.35
C TRP A 4 9.68 -6.89 -16.37
N LYS A 5 8.75 -6.13 -15.78
CA LYS A 5 8.79 -4.66 -15.78
C LYS A 5 9.62 -4.10 -14.60
N MET A 6 9.96 -4.93 -13.62
CA MET A 6 10.67 -4.54 -12.39
C MET A 6 12.15 -4.95 -12.34
N SER A 7 12.72 -5.49 -13.43
CA SER A 7 14.11 -5.99 -13.47
C SER A 7 14.47 -6.88 -12.28
N ALA A 8 13.61 -7.85 -11.95
CA ALA A 8 13.87 -8.81 -10.87
C ALA A 8 15.12 -9.64 -11.20
N ALA A 9 16.15 -9.58 -10.35
CA ALA A 9 17.37 -10.39 -10.56
C ALA A 9 17.16 -11.88 -10.25
N LYS A 10 16.13 -12.23 -9.45
CA LYS A 10 15.72 -13.61 -9.15
C LYS A 10 14.20 -13.75 -9.05
N MET A 11 13.65 -14.80 -9.65
CA MET A 11 12.23 -15.17 -9.52
C MET A 11 11.89 -15.51 -8.06
N GLY A 12 10.92 -14.79 -7.49
CA GLY A 12 10.25 -15.16 -6.24
C GLY A 12 10.34 -14.15 -5.11
N TYR A 13 11.32 -13.22 -5.13
CA TYR A 13 11.49 -12.23 -4.06
C TYR A 13 12.07 -10.93 -4.64
N PHE A 14 11.42 -9.80 -4.37
CA PHE A 14 11.93 -8.48 -4.74
C PHE A 14 12.57 -7.83 -3.50
N THR A 15 13.79 -7.32 -3.65
CA THR A 15 14.48 -6.51 -2.65
C THR A 15 13.88 -5.11 -2.57
N ARG A 16 14.00 -4.43 -1.42
CA ARG A 16 13.49 -3.05 -1.22
C ARG A 16 13.88 -2.10 -2.36
N ASP A 17 15.11 -2.24 -2.87
CA ASP A 17 15.61 -1.43 -3.97
C ASP A 17 15.02 -1.83 -5.32
N GLU A 18 14.79 -3.12 -5.59
CA GLU A 18 14.06 -3.59 -6.78
C GLU A 18 12.61 -3.12 -6.79
N CYS A 19 11.95 -3.09 -5.63
CA CYS A 19 10.59 -2.57 -5.49
C CYS A 19 10.54 -1.07 -5.77
N ARG A 20 11.49 -0.33 -5.19
CA ARG A 20 11.63 1.12 -5.39
C ARG A 20 11.95 1.45 -6.85
N ASN A 21 12.83 0.68 -7.47
CA ASN A 21 13.21 0.84 -8.86
C ASN A 21 12.07 0.45 -9.81
N GLY A 22 11.30 -0.60 -9.49
CA GLY A 22 10.12 -0.97 -10.26
C GLY A 22 9.01 0.09 -10.18
N LEU A 23 8.81 0.70 -9.01
CA LEU A 23 7.89 1.83 -8.87
C LEU A 23 8.39 3.06 -9.66
N ALA A 24 9.69 3.37 -9.61
CA ALA A 24 10.27 4.45 -10.40
C ALA A 24 10.23 4.18 -11.92
N ALA A 25 10.34 2.91 -12.34
CA ALA A 25 10.20 2.51 -13.74
C ALA A 25 8.75 2.60 -14.24
N LEU A 26 7.78 2.36 -13.36
CA LEU A 26 6.36 2.63 -13.64
C LEU A 26 6.11 4.15 -13.77
N GLU A 27 6.70 4.97 -12.90
CA GLU A 27 6.65 6.44 -12.96
C GLU A 27 7.20 6.96 -14.31
N ALA A 28 8.36 6.47 -14.75
CA ALA A 28 9.04 6.94 -15.97
C ALA A 28 8.32 6.56 -17.27
N LYS A 29 7.57 5.45 -17.28
CA LYS A 29 6.96 4.92 -18.51
C LYS A 29 5.56 5.49 -18.81
N ASN A 30 4.82 5.92 -17.78
CA ASN A 30 3.45 6.39 -17.96
C ASN A 30 3.30 7.91 -17.79
N GLY A 31 4.27 8.64 -17.21
CA GLY A 31 4.11 10.08 -16.92
C GLY A 31 2.96 10.40 -15.95
N GLN A 32 2.24 9.39 -15.49
CA GLN A 32 1.11 9.44 -14.60
C GLN A 32 1.62 9.10 -13.19
N ARG A 33 1.41 10.02 -12.25
CA ARG A 33 1.72 9.86 -10.81
C ARG A 33 0.73 8.94 -10.09
N ASP A 34 -0.06 8.23 -10.87
CA ASP A 34 -1.39 7.76 -10.56
C ASP A 34 -1.45 6.28 -10.93
N VAL A 35 -1.38 5.41 -9.92
CA VAL A 35 -1.46 3.96 -10.11
C VAL A 35 -2.89 3.51 -9.84
N GLU A 36 -3.44 2.68 -10.71
CA GLU A 36 -4.79 2.10 -10.55
C GLU A 36 -4.86 1.18 -9.33
N LYS A 37 -6.02 1.17 -8.66
CA LYS A 37 -6.23 0.44 -7.39
C LYS A 37 -5.91 -1.06 -7.48
N GLU A 38 -6.18 -1.72 -8.60
CA GLU A 38 -5.88 -3.15 -8.81
C GLU A 38 -4.37 -3.39 -8.79
N SER A 39 -3.61 -2.53 -9.49
CA SER A 39 -2.15 -2.61 -9.53
C SER A 39 -1.54 -2.35 -8.15
N ILE A 40 -2.17 -1.53 -7.32
CA ILE A 40 -1.71 -1.22 -5.96
C ILE A 40 -1.97 -2.35 -5.01
N CYS A 41 -3.13 -3.01 -5.11
CA CYS A 41 -3.40 -4.21 -4.31
C CYS A 41 -2.34 -5.28 -4.61
N GLU A 42 -2.04 -5.51 -5.89
CA GLU A 42 -0.97 -6.44 -6.30
C GLU A 42 0.40 -6.02 -5.77
N LEU A 43 0.74 -4.73 -5.80
CA LEU A 43 1.99 -4.21 -5.26
C LEU A 43 2.04 -4.33 -3.73
N LEU A 44 0.98 -4.04 -3.00
CA LEU A 44 0.95 -4.20 -1.54
C LEU A 44 1.13 -5.67 -1.15
N ASP A 45 0.41 -6.59 -1.79
CA ASP A 45 0.55 -8.02 -1.58
C ASP A 45 1.97 -8.51 -1.90
N MET A 46 2.53 -8.07 -3.02
CA MET A 46 3.87 -8.50 -3.47
C MET A 46 4.99 -7.94 -2.59
N LEU A 47 4.89 -6.68 -2.18
CA LEU A 47 5.97 -5.96 -1.51
C LEU A 47 5.92 -6.09 0.01
N LEU A 48 4.72 -6.04 0.57
CA LEU A 48 4.48 -6.00 2.00
C LEU A 48 3.73 -7.24 2.49
N GLY A 49 2.97 -7.94 1.64
CA GLY A 49 2.17 -9.09 2.04
C GLY A 49 2.99 -10.25 2.62
N SER A 50 4.25 -10.42 2.20
CA SER A 50 5.15 -11.42 2.80
C SER A 50 5.61 -11.06 4.22
N TRP A 51 5.61 -9.77 4.59
CA TRP A 51 6.14 -9.29 5.87
C TRP A 51 5.01 -8.90 6.84
N TYR A 52 3.89 -8.43 6.30
CA TYR A 52 2.74 -7.88 7.01
C TYR A 52 1.42 -8.43 6.43
N PRO A 53 1.22 -9.75 6.37
CA PRO A 53 0.08 -10.36 5.68
C PRO A 53 -1.27 -9.92 6.24
N ALA A 54 -1.37 -9.70 7.56
CA ALA A 54 -2.61 -9.31 8.21
C ALA A 54 -2.99 -7.85 7.92
N GLN A 55 -2.04 -6.92 8.01
CA GLN A 55 -2.22 -5.51 7.66
C GLN A 55 -2.57 -5.37 6.18
N VAL A 56 -1.80 -6.03 5.32
CA VAL A 56 -1.96 -5.92 3.86
C VAL A 56 -3.28 -6.54 3.42
N GLY A 57 -3.68 -7.69 3.97
CA GLY A 57 -4.98 -8.30 3.68
C GLY A 57 -6.14 -7.34 3.95
N LYS A 58 -6.12 -6.64 5.09
CA LYS A 58 -7.13 -5.64 5.45
C LYS A 58 -7.09 -4.38 4.59
N LEU A 59 -5.89 -3.90 4.26
CA LEU A 59 -5.74 -2.76 3.34
C LEU A 59 -6.27 -3.10 1.95
N VAL A 60 -5.98 -4.29 1.42
CA VAL A 60 -6.48 -4.74 0.12
C VAL A 60 -8.01 -4.92 0.14
N GLU A 61 -8.56 -5.48 1.22
CA GLU A 61 -10.01 -5.58 1.43
C GLU A 61 -10.67 -4.20 1.39
N TYR A 62 -10.14 -3.24 2.13
CA TYR A 62 -10.62 -1.86 2.16
C TYR A 62 -10.49 -1.16 0.79
N LEU A 63 -9.36 -1.30 0.11
CA LEU A 63 -9.12 -0.71 -1.20
C LEU A 63 -10.06 -1.27 -2.29
N LYS A 64 -10.48 -2.54 -2.15
CA LYS A 64 -11.48 -3.16 -3.02
C LYS A 64 -12.90 -2.69 -2.70
N PHE A 65 -13.19 -2.42 -1.42
CA PHE A 65 -14.50 -1.95 -0.97
C PHE A 65 -14.77 -0.50 -1.39
N GLN A 66 -13.78 0.38 -1.30
CA GLN A 66 -13.95 1.79 -1.64
C GLN A 66 -14.04 2.01 -3.17
N THR A 67 -14.86 2.98 -3.58
CA THR A 67 -15.00 3.41 -4.99
C THR A 67 -14.50 4.82 -5.27
N ASP A 68 -14.24 5.60 -4.22
CA ASP A 68 -13.99 7.03 -4.30
C ASP A 68 -12.53 7.36 -4.65
N TYR A 69 -11.59 6.49 -4.26
CA TYR A 69 -10.17 6.58 -4.58
C TYR A 69 -9.86 5.68 -5.79
N LYS A 70 -10.03 6.23 -6.99
CA LYS A 70 -9.70 5.54 -8.26
C LYS A 70 -8.20 5.37 -8.49
N VAL A 71 -7.42 6.22 -7.86
CA VAL A 71 -5.99 6.39 -8.06
C VAL A 71 -5.35 6.68 -6.72
N ILE A 72 -4.19 6.09 -6.48
CA ILE A 72 -3.36 6.42 -5.32
C ILE A 72 -2.11 7.15 -5.79
N CYS A 73 -1.82 8.26 -5.12
CA CYS A 73 -0.60 9.01 -5.35
C CYS A 73 0.56 8.49 -4.48
N LYS A 74 1.78 8.90 -4.82
CA LYS A 74 3.01 8.52 -4.10
C LYS A 74 2.95 8.78 -2.58
N ASP A 75 2.33 9.88 -2.18
CA ASP A 75 2.22 10.24 -0.76
C ASP A 75 1.34 9.26 0.00
N GLN A 76 0.18 8.90 -0.57
CA GLN A 76 -0.72 7.89 -0.02
C GLN A 76 -0.05 6.50 0.03
N TRP A 77 0.72 6.14 -1.00
CA TRP A 77 1.52 4.90 -0.99
C TRP A 77 2.53 4.87 0.17
N MET A 78 3.24 5.98 0.38
CA MET A 78 4.15 6.10 1.53
C MET A 78 3.38 6.03 2.85
N GLY A 79 2.15 6.52 2.90
CA GLY A 79 1.21 6.32 4.01
C GLY A 79 0.95 4.84 4.30
N PHE A 80 0.60 4.03 3.29
CA PHE A 80 0.40 2.58 3.46
C PHE A 80 1.65 1.87 3.97
N TYR A 81 2.81 2.20 3.41
CA TYR A 81 4.09 1.63 3.87
C TYR A 81 4.38 2.00 5.33
N ARG A 82 4.16 3.27 5.71
CA ARG A 82 4.32 3.73 7.10
C ARG A 82 3.35 3.02 8.03
N PHE A 83 2.09 2.88 7.62
CA PHE A 83 1.09 2.14 8.39
C PHE A 83 1.59 0.72 8.69
N CYS A 84 1.97 -0.06 7.66
CA CYS A 84 2.42 -1.43 7.83
C CYS A 84 3.68 -1.58 8.71
N THR A 85 4.56 -0.56 8.72
CA THR A 85 5.87 -0.65 9.39
C THR A 85 5.93 0.03 10.76
N LYS A 86 5.06 1.00 11.03
CA LYS A 86 5.10 1.84 12.24
C LYS A 86 3.89 1.67 13.13
N VAL A 87 2.75 1.27 12.58
CA VAL A 87 1.50 1.14 13.35
C VAL A 87 1.40 -0.28 13.90
N SER A 88 1.03 -0.40 15.16
CA SER A 88 0.74 -1.68 15.79
C SER A 88 -0.53 -2.27 15.17
N PHE A 89 -0.54 -3.58 14.94
CA PHE A 89 -1.69 -4.26 14.37
C PHE A 89 -1.92 -5.56 15.13
N PRO A 90 -3.17 -5.92 15.48
CA PRO A 90 -4.44 -5.31 15.06
C PRO A 90 -4.90 -4.09 15.89
N ASP A 91 -4.25 -3.84 17.03
CA ASP A 91 -4.77 -2.92 18.05
C ASP A 91 -4.72 -1.44 17.64
N MET A 92 -3.77 -1.07 16.78
CA MET A 92 -3.56 0.28 16.24
C MET A 92 -3.51 1.39 17.31
N THR A 93 -3.09 1.03 18.53
CA THR A 93 -3.08 1.94 19.70
C THR A 93 -2.12 3.11 19.55
N ASN A 94 -1.13 2.98 18.68
CA ASN A 94 -0.18 4.04 18.37
C ASN A 94 -0.51 4.78 17.07
N TYR A 95 -1.69 4.55 16.47
CA TYR A 95 -2.19 5.33 15.36
C TYR A 95 -2.74 6.67 15.86
N ASP A 96 -2.30 7.75 15.23
CA ASP A 96 -2.76 9.10 15.50
C ASP A 96 -3.07 9.77 14.14
N ALA A 97 -4.34 10.14 13.94
CA ALA A 97 -4.80 10.80 12.72
C ALA A 97 -4.40 12.30 12.69
N ASP A 98 -4.22 12.92 13.86
CA ASP A 98 -3.96 14.35 13.98
C ASP A 98 -2.47 14.70 13.82
N ASN A 99 -1.59 13.69 13.75
CA ASN A 99 -0.14 13.89 13.61
C ASN A 99 0.29 14.37 12.20
N GLY A 100 -0.60 14.34 11.21
CA GLY A 100 -0.33 14.76 9.83
C GLY A 100 0.68 13.90 9.05
N PHE A 101 1.09 12.74 9.57
CA PHE A 101 2.00 11.80 8.89
C PHE A 101 1.28 10.84 7.94
N TYR A 102 -0.04 10.72 8.08
CA TYR A 102 -0.92 9.87 7.31
C TYR A 102 -1.85 10.71 6.42
N SER A 103 -2.36 10.08 5.37
CA SER A 103 -3.30 10.71 4.45
C SER A 103 -4.71 10.25 4.79
N LEU A 104 -5.72 11.05 4.40
CA LEU A 104 -7.15 10.78 4.66
C LEU A 104 -7.61 9.36 4.31
N ILE A 105 -6.99 8.72 3.31
CA ILE A 105 -7.32 7.34 2.95
C ILE A 105 -6.92 6.33 4.04
N ILE A 106 -5.85 6.60 4.79
CA ILE A 106 -5.41 5.80 5.94
C ILE A 106 -6.32 6.08 7.14
N ASP A 107 -6.67 7.35 7.37
CA ASP A 107 -7.60 7.72 8.45
C ASP A 107 -8.93 6.99 8.27
N ASN A 108 -9.50 7.08 7.07
CA ASN A 108 -10.73 6.37 6.71
C ASN A 108 -10.58 4.84 6.79
N PHE A 109 -9.40 4.29 6.50
CA PHE A 109 -9.15 2.87 6.67
C PHE A 109 -9.14 2.46 8.15
N VAL A 110 -8.51 3.24 9.02
CA VAL A 110 -8.45 2.97 10.45
C VAL A 110 -9.84 3.12 11.08
N ASP A 111 -10.61 4.12 10.65
CA ASP A 111 -12.00 4.29 11.07
C ASP A 111 -12.85 3.12 10.58
N TRP A 112 -12.72 2.70 9.31
CA TRP A 112 -13.38 1.49 8.80
C TRP A 112 -13.04 0.23 9.61
N MET A 113 -11.78 0.08 10.03
CA MET A 113 -11.36 -1.03 10.89
C MET A 113 -11.97 -0.96 12.30
N LYS A 114 -12.15 0.24 12.86
CA LYS A 114 -12.76 0.46 14.19
C LYS A 114 -14.29 0.32 14.16
N GLU A 115 -14.92 0.80 13.09
CA GLU A 115 -16.36 0.65 12.82
C GLU A 115 -16.70 -0.80 12.51
N GLY A 116 -15.78 -1.52 11.87
CA GLY A 116 -15.80 -2.95 11.62
C GLY A 116 -15.62 -3.80 12.88
N LYS A 117 -16.44 -3.56 13.92
CA LYS A 117 -16.78 -4.59 14.89
C LYS A 117 -17.40 -5.78 14.15
N ASN A 118 -16.58 -6.75 13.78
CA ASN A 118 -17.00 -8.10 13.42
C ASN A 118 -15.92 -9.10 13.81
#